data_AF-A0A6G1G447-F1
#
_entry.id   AF-A0A6G1G447-F1
#
_cell.length_a   1.000
_cell.length_b   1.000
_cell.length_c   1.000
_cell.angle_alpha   90.00
_cell.angle_beta   90.00
_cell.angle_gamma   90.00
#
_symmetry.space_group_name_H-M   'P 1'
#
loop_
_entity.id
_entity.type
_entity.pdbx_description
1 polymer ?
#
loop_
_entity_poly.entity_id
_entity_poly.type
_entity_poly.pdbx_seq_one_letter_code
_entity_poly.pdbx_strand_id
1 'polypeptide(L)'
;MFGIGINLDEEKKKTDAWLLKGSQGKDPVDSKLEELRERFGLTVFKANRAKNALKRLCRPFGNKNPDEDFAPVLLCHAQLYVFGDKYDIKNLRWLALEKLRATLVSFQLHEQRVQDVVQLVRYAYGNTAACPMEPLRDMLAQYLAGRIKVIGSNEAFHVLLKEGGEFVTDFWGQILAQVLS
;
A
#
# COMPACT_ATOMS: atom_id res chain seq x y z
N MET A 1 -81.69 27.19 -0.93
CA MET A 1 -80.61 26.20 -0.71
C MET A 1 -80.05 25.82 -2.06
N PHE A 2 -78.91 26.38 -2.45
CA PHE A 2 -78.28 26.10 -3.74
C PHE A 2 -77.45 24.82 -3.64
N GLY A 3 -77.84 23.79 -4.38
CA GLY A 3 -77.09 22.55 -4.50
C GLY A 3 -75.92 22.72 -5.47
N ILE A 4 -74.70 22.49 -4.99
CA ILE A 4 -73.50 22.44 -5.83
C ILE A 4 -73.47 21.04 -6.45
N GLY A 5 -73.87 20.95 -7.72
CA GLY A 5 -73.72 19.73 -8.51
C GLY A 5 -72.25 19.51 -8.84
N ILE A 6 -71.63 18.53 -8.20
CA ILE A 6 -70.29 18.07 -8.55
C ILE A 6 -70.44 17.18 -9.78
N ASN A 7 -69.89 17.59 -10.92
CA ASN A 7 -69.97 16.87 -12.18
C ASN A 7 -68.97 15.70 -12.17
N LEU A 8 -69.42 14.55 -11.67
CA LEU A 8 -68.62 13.33 -11.49
C LEU A 8 -68.05 12.76 -12.81
N ASP A 9 -68.67 13.06 -13.96
CA ASP A 9 -68.20 12.62 -15.28
C ASP A 9 -66.98 13.41 -15.76
N GLU A 10 -66.81 14.63 -15.28
CA GLU A 10 -65.70 15.52 -15.65
C GLU A 10 -64.43 15.18 -14.86
N GLU A 11 -64.60 14.77 -13.60
CA GLU A 11 -63.51 14.35 -12.73
C GLU A 11 -62.96 12.98 -13.13
N LYS A 12 -63.85 12.04 -13.52
CA LYS A 12 -63.47 10.71 -14.02
C LYS A 12 -62.70 10.77 -15.34
N LYS A 13 -63.07 11.67 -16.25
CA LYS A 13 -62.28 11.96 -17.47
C LYS A 13 -60.88 12.50 -17.16
N LYS A 14 -60.74 13.25 -16.06
CA LYS A 14 -59.46 13.81 -15.62
C LYS A 14 -58.53 12.74 -15.03
N THR A 15 -59.08 11.80 -14.26
CA THR A 15 -58.32 10.66 -13.71
C THR A 15 -57.91 9.66 -14.79
N ASP A 16 -58.79 9.39 -15.75
CA ASP A 16 -58.52 8.47 -16.86
C ASP A 16 -57.48 9.07 -17.83
N ALA A 17 -57.47 10.40 -18.00
CA ALA A 17 -56.44 11.11 -18.75
C ALA A 17 -55.05 11.07 -18.08
N TRP A 18 -54.99 10.95 -16.75
CA TRP A 18 -53.73 10.76 -16.01
C TRP A 18 -53.19 9.33 -16.16
N LEU A 19 -54.08 8.32 -16.13
CA LEU A 19 -53.72 6.91 -16.32
C LEU A 19 -53.23 6.60 -17.74
N LEU A 20 -53.79 7.24 -18.77
CA LEU A 20 -53.36 7.06 -20.16
C LEU A 20 -52.06 7.82 -20.51
N LYS A 21 -51.66 8.81 -19.71
CA LYS A 21 -50.39 9.55 -19.87
C LYS A 21 -49.18 8.84 -19.24
N GLY A 22 -49.41 7.85 -18.37
CA GLY A 22 -48.35 7.16 -17.62
C GLY A 22 -47.57 6.08 -18.37
N SER A 23 -47.74 5.92 -19.70
CA SER A 23 -47.12 4.80 -20.45
C SER A 23 -46.33 5.20 -21.71
N GLN A 24 -45.96 6.47 -21.84
CA GLN A 24 -45.11 6.91 -22.96
C GLN A 24 -44.01 7.85 -22.45
N GLY A 25 -42.89 7.24 -22.06
CA GLY A 25 -41.63 7.93 -21.73
C GLY A 25 -41.20 7.66 -20.30
N LYS A 26 -40.05 6.99 -20.13
CA LYS A 26 -39.37 6.91 -18.84
C LYS A 26 -39.19 8.33 -18.30
N ASP A 27 -39.58 8.56 -17.04
CA ASP A 27 -39.45 9.87 -16.43
C ASP A 27 -38.00 10.37 -16.56
N PRO A 28 -37.78 11.65 -16.94
CA PRO A 28 -36.43 12.16 -17.21
C PRO A 28 -35.50 12.01 -16.02
N VAL A 29 -36.05 12.03 -14.81
CA VAL A 29 -35.33 11.87 -13.54
C VAL A 29 -34.91 10.41 -13.34
N ASP A 30 -35.79 9.45 -13.61
CA ASP A 30 -35.48 8.02 -13.55
C ASP A 30 -34.47 7.62 -14.60
N SER A 31 -34.59 8.16 -15.82
CA SER A 31 -33.60 7.93 -16.87
C SER A 31 -32.22 8.45 -16.47
N LYS A 32 -32.15 9.59 -15.78
CA LYS A 32 -30.89 10.19 -15.32
C LYS A 32 -30.30 9.45 -14.12
N LEU A 33 -31.13 8.92 -13.23
CA LEU A 33 -30.72 8.10 -12.09
C LEU A 33 -30.19 6.74 -12.53
N GLU A 34 -30.83 6.11 -13.53
CA GLU A 34 -30.33 4.86 -14.11
C GLU A 34 -29.02 5.08 -14.88
N GLU A 35 -28.88 6.19 -15.60
CA GLU A 35 -27.64 6.56 -16.28
C GLU A 35 -26.49 6.80 -15.26
N LEU A 36 -26.79 7.41 -14.11
CA LEU A 36 -25.82 7.57 -13.02
C LEU A 36 -25.44 6.22 -12.37
N ARG A 37 -26.40 5.31 -12.19
CA ARG A 37 -26.17 3.95 -11.66
C ARG A 37 -25.33 3.11 -12.61
N GLU A 38 -25.61 3.14 -13.91
CA GLU A 38 -24.82 2.47 -14.93
C GLU A 38 -23.40 3.04 -15.00
N ARG A 39 -23.26 4.37 -14.92
CA ARG A 39 -21.95 5.03 -14.90
C ARG A 39 -21.15 4.69 -13.64
N PHE A 40 -21.81 4.50 -12.50
CA PHE A 40 -21.19 4.00 -11.28
C PHE A 40 -20.81 2.50 -11.40
N GLY A 41 -21.63 1.69 -12.06
CA GLY A 41 -21.30 0.29 -12.38
C GLY A 41 -20.11 0.16 -13.34
N LEU A 42 -19.96 1.08 -14.29
CA LEU A 42 -18.79 1.20 -15.17
C LEU A 42 -17.56 1.78 -14.45
N THR A 43 -17.76 2.38 -13.27
CA THR A 43 -16.71 2.56 -12.26
C THR A 43 -16.53 1.32 -11.38
N VAL A 44 -16.59 0.12 -11.95
CA VAL A 44 -15.51 -0.83 -11.66
C VAL A 44 -14.26 -0.03 -11.96
N PHE A 45 -13.73 0.56 -10.89
CA PHE A 45 -12.65 1.54 -10.84
C PHE A 45 -11.66 1.21 -11.96
N LYS A 46 -10.99 2.18 -12.59
CA LYS A 46 -9.91 2.00 -13.60
C LYS A 46 -8.76 1.10 -13.09
N ALA A 47 -9.07 -0.04 -12.54
CA ALA A 47 -8.35 -0.91 -11.65
C ALA A 47 -7.55 -1.84 -12.51
N ASN A 48 -7.94 -2.13 -13.75
CA ASN A 48 -7.08 -2.87 -14.66
C ASN A 48 -5.95 -1.99 -15.24
N ARG A 49 -6.23 -0.72 -15.57
CA ARG A 49 -5.20 0.24 -16.00
C ARG A 49 -4.31 0.67 -14.83
N ALA A 50 -4.91 0.94 -13.68
CA ALA A 50 -4.19 1.17 -12.43
C ALA A 50 -3.44 -0.09 -12.01
N LYS A 51 -3.97 -1.31 -12.12
CA LYS A 51 -3.22 -2.55 -11.83
C LYS A 51 -1.98 -2.64 -12.70
N ASN A 52 -2.06 -2.43 -14.01
CA ASN A 52 -0.89 -2.49 -14.90
C ASN A 52 0.08 -1.32 -14.67
N ALA A 53 -0.41 -0.11 -14.39
CA ALA A 53 0.40 1.04 -14.03
C ALA A 53 1.10 0.83 -12.67
N LEU A 54 0.38 0.38 -11.65
CA LEU A 54 0.91 -0.02 -10.34
C LEU A 54 1.87 -1.20 -10.46
N LYS A 55 1.64 -2.16 -11.37
CA LYS A 55 2.59 -3.24 -11.65
C LYS A 55 3.91 -2.72 -12.22
N ARG A 56 3.90 -1.56 -12.89
CA ARG A 56 5.11 -0.88 -13.40
C ARG A 56 5.73 0.06 -12.36
N LEU A 57 4.92 0.81 -11.62
CA LEU A 57 5.36 1.78 -10.61
C LEU A 57 5.87 1.10 -9.33
N CYS A 58 5.30 -0.03 -8.96
CA CYS A 58 5.74 -0.85 -7.81
C CYS A 58 6.72 -1.96 -8.25
N ARG A 59 7.44 -1.79 -9.37
CA ARG A 59 8.59 -2.66 -9.64
C ARG A 59 9.71 -2.27 -8.69
N PRO A 60 10.29 -3.21 -7.94
CA PRO A 60 11.52 -2.96 -7.21
C PRO A 60 12.58 -2.48 -8.20
N PHE A 61 13.23 -1.38 -7.89
CA PHE A 61 14.39 -0.90 -8.62
C PHE A 61 15.43 -0.43 -7.60
N GLY A 62 16.70 -0.48 -7.98
CA GLY A 62 17.78 0.05 -7.17
C GLY A 62 18.14 1.46 -7.61
N ASN A 63 18.91 2.15 -6.76
CA ASN A 63 19.57 3.38 -7.13
C ASN A 63 20.48 3.19 -8.35
N LYS A 64 20.63 4.25 -9.15
CA LYS A 64 21.55 4.24 -10.30
C LYS A 64 22.89 4.90 -9.98
N ASN A 65 22.86 5.88 -9.07
CA ASN A 65 23.99 6.74 -8.75
C ASN A 65 24.15 6.85 -7.22
N PRO A 66 25.35 7.13 -6.71
CA PRO A 66 25.62 7.29 -5.28
C PRO A 66 24.96 8.53 -4.66
N ASP A 67 24.49 9.48 -5.46
CA ASP A 67 23.86 10.73 -4.98
C ASP A 67 22.33 10.61 -4.80
N GLU A 68 21.74 9.48 -5.19
CA GLU A 68 20.30 9.24 -5.07
C GLU A 68 19.94 8.83 -3.64
N ASP A 69 19.17 9.69 -2.94
CA ASP A 69 18.59 9.34 -1.65
C ASP A 69 17.51 8.28 -1.81
N PHE A 70 17.80 7.09 -1.30
CA PHE A 70 16.93 5.93 -1.44
C PHE A 70 16.19 5.59 -0.15
N ALA A 71 16.48 6.29 0.95
CA ALA A 71 15.82 6.09 2.23
C ALA A 71 14.27 6.18 2.13
N PRO A 72 13.66 7.14 1.41
CA PRO A 72 12.21 7.23 1.31
C PRO A 72 11.57 5.99 0.66
N VAL A 73 12.23 5.39 -0.32
CA VAL A 73 11.74 4.20 -1.02
C VAL A 73 11.79 2.98 -0.09
N LEU A 74 12.92 2.81 0.61
CA LEU A 74 13.11 1.72 1.57
C LEU A 74 12.12 1.83 2.75
N LEU A 75 12.00 3.03 3.33
CA LEU A 75 11.09 3.30 4.44
C LEU A 75 9.63 3.12 4.05
N CYS A 76 9.23 3.51 2.84
CA CYS A 76 7.86 3.30 2.35
C CYS A 76 7.46 1.82 2.39
N HIS A 77 8.35 0.92 1.94
CA HIS A 77 8.08 -0.52 2.02
C HIS A 77 8.02 -1.05 3.45
N ALA A 78 8.92 -0.61 4.34
CA ALA A 78 8.88 -1.00 5.75
C ALA A 78 7.65 -0.47 6.47
N GLN A 79 7.23 0.76 6.18
CA GLN A 79 5.99 1.34 6.71
C GLN A 79 4.77 0.57 6.24
N LEU A 80 4.71 0.17 4.97
CA LEU A 80 3.64 -0.69 4.45
C LEU A 80 3.65 -2.08 5.08
N TYR A 81 4.82 -2.62 5.38
CA TYR A 81 4.95 -3.88 6.13
C TYR A 81 4.36 -3.76 7.53
N VAL A 82 4.81 -2.76 8.31
CA VAL A 82 4.31 -2.48 9.67
C VAL A 82 2.81 -2.19 9.66
N PHE A 83 2.33 -1.43 8.67
CA PHE A 83 0.91 -1.19 8.48
C PHE A 83 0.14 -2.49 8.22
N GLY A 84 0.65 -3.35 7.33
CA GLY A 84 0.06 -4.64 7.04
C GLY A 84 0.01 -5.54 8.27
N ASP A 85 1.05 -5.52 9.11
CA ASP A 85 1.10 -6.28 10.37
C ASP A 85 0.11 -5.73 11.40
N LYS A 86 0.10 -4.40 11.62
CA LYS A 86 -0.75 -3.72 12.59
C LYS A 86 -2.25 -3.95 12.38
N TYR A 87 -2.68 -4.11 11.12
CA TYR A 87 -4.08 -4.31 10.75
C TYR A 87 -4.40 -5.74 10.27
N ASP A 88 -3.50 -6.71 10.50
CA ASP A 88 -3.61 -8.11 10.06
C ASP A 88 -3.93 -8.29 8.56
N ILE A 89 -3.40 -7.39 7.72
CA ILE A 89 -3.52 -7.45 6.26
C ILE A 89 -2.36 -8.28 5.71
N LYS A 90 -2.41 -9.60 5.93
CA LYS A 90 -1.32 -10.55 5.62
C LYS A 90 -0.75 -10.41 4.20
N ASN A 91 -1.63 -10.30 3.20
CA ASN A 91 -1.20 -10.16 1.80
C ASN A 91 -0.39 -8.87 1.57
N LEU A 92 -0.76 -7.77 2.24
CA LEU A 92 -0.03 -6.51 2.14
C LEU A 92 1.31 -6.61 2.86
N ARG A 93 1.34 -7.19 4.07
CA ARG A 93 2.56 -7.42 4.85
C ARG A 93 3.59 -8.20 4.03
N TRP A 94 3.23 -9.37 3.52
CA TRP A 94 4.14 -10.21 2.74
C TRP A 94 4.54 -9.59 1.40
N LEU A 95 3.61 -8.92 0.72
CA LEU A 95 3.93 -8.20 -0.52
C LEU A 95 4.93 -7.08 -0.26
N ALA A 96 4.76 -6.30 0.82
CA ALA A 96 5.67 -5.22 1.17
C ALA A 96 7.06 -5.76 1.52
N LEU A 97 7.15 -6.86 2.27
CA LEU A 97 8.43 -7.51 2.58
C LEU A 97 9.16 -7.97 1.32
N GLU A 98 8.47 -8.67 0.42
CA GLU A 98 9.07 -9.18 -0.81
C GLU A 98 9.52 -8.03 -1.73
N LYS A 99 8.74 -6.95 -1.78
CA LYS A 99 9.13 -5.75 -2.53
C LYS A 99 10.36 -5.08 -1.92
N LEU A 100 10.43 -4.95 -0.61
CA LEU A 100 11.61 -4.41 0.08
C LEU A 100 12.85 -5.27 -0.19
N ARG A 101 12.72 -6.59 -0.05
CA ARG A 101 13.81 -7.54 -0.32
C ARG A 101 14.32 -7.40 -1.76
N ALA A 102 13.42 -7.40 -2.74
CA ALA A 102 13.79 -7.23 -4.14
C ALA A 102 14.43 -5.86 -4.40
N THR A 103 13.95 -4.80 -3.75
CA THR A 103 14.53 -3.46 -3.84
C THR A 103 15.97 -3.47 -3.30
N LEU A 104 16.20 -4.03 -2.11
CA LEU A 104 17.53 -4.15 -1.49
C LEU A 104 18.50 -5.01 -2.30
N VAL A 105 18.03 -6.08 -2.95
CA VAL A 105 18.85 -6.91 -3.85
C VAL A 105 19.32 -6.10 -5.07
N SER A 106 18.46 -5.24 -5.61
CA SER A 106 18.81 -4.36 -6.74
C SER A 106 19.56 -3.09 -6.32
N PHE A 107 19.52 -2.74 -5.04
CA PHE A 107 20.15 -1.55 -4.47
C PHE A 107 21.67 -1.73 -4.38
N GLN A 108 22.39 -0.79 -4.98
CA GLN A 108 23.84 -0.68 -4.84
C GLN A 108 24.16 0.11 -3.58
N LEU A 109 24.59 -0.61 -2.55
CA LEU A 109 25.01 0.00 -1.30
C LEU A 109 26.38 0.66 -1.48
N HIS A 110 26.37 1.97 -1.66
CA HIS A 110 27.57 2.81 -1.59
C HIS A 110 27.81 3.26 -0.15
N GLU A 111 29.06 3.57 0.20
CA GLU A 111 29.41 4.04 1.56
C GLU A 111 28.60 5.27 1.98
N GLN A 112 28.33 6.18 1.04
CA GLN A 112 27.52 7.39 1.26
C GLN A 112 26.05 7.09 1.57
N ARG A 113 25.56 5.89 1.20
CA ARG A 113 24.15 5.46 1.35
C ARG A 113 23.93 4.45 2.45
N VAL A 114 24.97 4.14 3.23
CA VAL A 114 24.83 3.29 4.42
C VAL A 114 23.84 3.90 5.42
N GLN A 115 23.79 5.22 5.51
CA GLN A 115 22.83 5.94 6.36
C GLN A 115 21.36 5.61 6.00
N ASP A 116 21.04 5.43 4.73
CA ASP A 116 19.67 5.12 4.27
C ASP A 116 19.21 3.76 4.82
N VAL A 117 20.11 2.77 4.82
CA VAL A 117 19.85 1.43 5.36
C VAL A 117 19.86 1.43 6.88
N VAL A 118 20.72 2.24 7.52
CA VAL A 118 20.72 2.41 8.98
C VAL A 118 19.37 2.99 9.45
N GLN A 119 18.83 3.99 8.76
CA GLN A 119 17.50 4.53 9.06
C GLN A 119 16.40 3.47 8.91
N LEU A 120 16.48 2.63 7.87
CA LEU A 120 15.56 1.51 7.67
C LEU A 120 15.60 0.52 8.83
N VAL A 121 16.80 0.14 9.30
CA VAL A 121 16.97 -0.77 10.44
C VAL A 121 16.37 -0.16 11.70
N ARG A 122 16.72 1.10 12.03
CA ARG A 122 16.15 1.79 13.20
C ARG A 122 14.62 1.81 13.15
N TYR A 123 14.05 2.10 11.98
CA TYR A 123 12.61 2.07 11.80
C TYR A 123 12.04 0.68 12.05
N ALA A 124 12.59 -0.37 11.43
CA ALA A 124 12.10 -1.72 11.56
C ALA A 124 12.13 -2.22 13.02
N TYR A 125 13.27 -2.08 13.71
CA TYR A 125 13.42 -2.52 15.09
C TYR A 125 12.59 -1.68 16.08
N GLY A 126 12.34 -0.40 15.78
CA GLY A 126 11.47 0.45 16.59
C GLY A 126 9.96 0.23 16.40
N ASN A 127 9.54 -0.43 15.30
CA ASN A 127 8.12 -0.53 14.92
C ASN A 127 7.60 -1.97 14.75
N THR A 128 8.44 -2.98 15.01
CA THR A 128 8.04 -4.40 14.98
C THR A 128 8.24 -5.02 16.36
N ALA A 129 7.54 -6.11 16.66
CA ALA A 129 7.70 -6.81 17.92
C ALA A 129 9.07 -7.50 18.02
N ALA A 130 9.60 -7.56 19.23
CA ALA A 130 10.77 -8.36 19.62
C ALA A 130 10.44 -9.86 19.69
N CYS A 131 9.86 -10.41 18.62
CA CYS A 131 9.54 -11.83 18.56
C CYS A 131 10.67 -12.61 17.86
N PRO A 132 10.97 -13.83 18.32
CA PRO A 132 11.79 -14.75 17.55
C PRO A 132 11.20 -14.90 16.16
N MET A 133 12.04 -14.79 15.13
CA MET A 133 11.66 -14.94 13.71
C MET A 133 10.82 -13.79 13.13
N GLU A 134 10.96 -12.55 13.62
CA GLU A 134 10.36 -11.39 12.94
C GLU A 134 10.95 -11.25 11.51
N PRO A 135 10.15 -11.46 10.44
CA PRO A 135 10.69 -11.60 9.08
C PRO A 135 11.38 -10.37 8.51
N LEU A 136 10.97 -9.16 8.92
CA LEU A 136 11.58 -7.92 8.43
C LEU A 136 12.96 -7.73 9.07
N ARG A 137 13.09 -7.91 10.38
CA ARG A 137 14.35 -7.85 11.13
C ARG A 137 15.36 -8.88 10.64
N ASP A 138 14.92 -10.13 10.50
CA ASP A 138 15.76 -11.23 10.01
C ASP A 138 16.30 -10.94 8.60
N MET A 139 15.44 -10.50 7.67
CA MET A 139 15.84 -10.13 6.31
C MET A 139 16.85 -8.96 6.29
N LEU A 140 16.66 -7.94 7.13
CA LEU A 140 17.57 -6.79 7.21
C LEU A 140 18.92 -7.17 7.83
N ALA A 141 18.93 -8.00 8.88
CA ALA A 141 20.15 -8.50 9.49
C ALA A 141 20.96 -9.34 8.48
N GLN A 142 20.30 -10.24 7.75
CA GLN A 142 20.92 -11.02 6.67
C GLN A 142 21.52 -10.13 5.58
N TYR A 143 20.76 -9.12 5.13
CA TYR A 143 21.21 -8.20 4.11
C TYR A 143 22.49 -7.45 4.52
N LEU A 144 22.51 -6.88 5.72
CA LEU A 144 23.68 -6.15 6.23
C LEU A 144 24.88 -7.06 6.48
N ALA A 145 24.65 -8.27 7.02
CA ALA A 145 25.71 -9.25 7.20
C ALA A 145 26.39 -9.59 5.86
N GLY A 146 25.59 -9.85 4.82
CA GLY A 146 26.08 -10.08 3.45
C GLY A 146 26.71 -8.86 2.76
N ARG A 147 26.73 -7.70 3.42
CA ARG A 147 27.37 -6.45 2.96
C ARG A 147 28.40 -5.91 3.94
N ILE A 148 28.85 -6.73 4.90
CA ILE A 148 29.77 -6.29 5.96
C ILE A 148 31.07 -5.66 5.43
N LYS A 149 31.57 -6.11 4.28
CA LYS A 149 32.77 -5.52 3.64
C LYS A 149 32.59 -4.05 3.24
N VAL A 150 31.36 -3.61 2.97
CA VAL A 150 31.04 -2.24 2.58
C VAL A 150 30.71 -1.38 3.80
N ILE A 151 29.94 -1.92 4.74
CA ILE A 151 29.46 -1.17 5.92
C ILE A 151 30.43 -1.19 7.10
N GLY A 152 31.38 -2.14 7.13
CA GLY A 152 32.19 -2.44 8.30
C GLY A 152 33.09 -1.30 8.78
N SER A 153 33.45 -0.36 7.90
CA SER A 153 34.23 0.84 8.23
C SER A 153 33.38 2.11 8.28
N ASN A 154 32.07 2.01 8.07
CA ASN A 154 31.18 3.17 7.98
C ASN A 154 30.77 3.67 9.37
N GLU A 155 30.91 4.98 9.60
CA GLU A 155 30.62 5.59 10.91
C GLU A 155 29.14 5.45 11.32
N ALA A 156 28.20 5.61 10.38
CA ALA A 156 26.79 5.47 10.70
C ALA A 156 26.44 4.05 11.16
N PHE A 157 27.08 3.05 10.56
CA PHE A 157 26.94 1.66 10.99
C PHE A 157 27.56 1.44 12.39
N HIS A 158 28.71 2.03 12.68
CA HIS A 158 29.31 1.95 14.02
C HIS A 158 28.43 2.61 15.09
N VAL A 159 27.81 3.75 14.77
CA VAL A 159 26.84 4.39 15.66
C VAL A 159 25.66 3.47 15.93
N LEU A 160 25.11 2.82 14.90
CA LEU A 160 24.05 1.83 15.05
C LEU A 160 24.45 0.67 15.96
N LEU A 161 25.70 0.18 15.87
CA LEU A 161 26.20 -0.87 16.77
C LEU A 161 26.36 -0.38 18.21
N LYS A 162 26.77 0.88 18.41
CA LYS A 162 26.90 1.50 19.75
C LYS A 162 25.57 1.76 20.43
N GLU A 163 24.50 1.98 19.66
CA GLU A 163 23.13 2.09 20.19
C GLU A 163 22.67 0.78 20.87
N GLY A 164 23.24 -0.36 20.45
CA GLY A 164 22.92 -1.66 21.02
C GLY A 164 21.53 -2.15 20.62
N GLY A 165 20.90 -2.92 21.51
CA GLY A 165 19.59 -3.52 21.28
C GLY A 165 19.62 -4.82 20.48
N GLU A 166 18.43 -5.32 20.14
CA GLU A 166 18.24 -6.64 19.52
C GLU A 166 18.85 -6.76 18.13
N PHE A 167 19.01 -5.64 17.42
CA PHE A 167 19.66 -5.61 16.11
C PHE A 167 21.09 -6.18 16.17
N VAL A 168 21.87 -5.83 17.20
CA VAL A 168 23.26 -6.28 17.30
C VAL A 168 23.32 -7.80 17.47
N THR A 169 22.41 -8.36 18.26
CA THR A 169 22.29 -9.82 18.47
C THR A 169 21.92 -10.53 17.17
N ASP A 170 20.89 -10.04 16.47
CA ASP A 170 20.44 -10.62 15.21
C ASP A 170 21.55 -10.54 14.14
N PHE A 171 22.20 -9.39 14.02
CA PHE A 171 23.29 -9.17 13.08
C PHE A 171 24.46 -10.13 13.31
N TRP A 172 24.93 -10.27 14.54
CA TRP A 172 26.01 -11.22 14.84
C TRP A 172 25.59 -12.68 14.66
N GLY A 173 24.33 -13.01 14.96
CA GLY A 173 23.77 -14.32 14.65
C GLY A 173 23.90 -14.65 13.15
N GLN A 174 23.61 -13.68 12.28
CA GLN A 174 23.76 -13.84 10.83
C GLN A 174 25.22 -13.94 10.39
N ILE A 175 26.12 -13.15 10.97
CA ILE A 175 27.57 -13.24 10.67
C ILE A 175 28.13 -14.59 11.08
N LEU A 176 27.80 -15.08 12.27
CA LEU A 176 28.25 -16.40 12.73
C LEU A 176 27.71 -17.51 11.82
N ALA A 177 26.45 -17.42 11.42
CA ALA A 177 25.86 -18.37 10.47
C ALA A 177 26.61 -18.38 9.12
N GLN A 178 27.04 -17.23 8.61
CA GLN A 178 27.79 -17.11 7.36
C GLN A 178 29.25 -17.59 7.45
N VAL A 179 29.88 -17.48 8.62
CA VAL A 179 31.28 -17.89 8.83
C VAL A 179 31.40 -19.38 9.14
N LEU A 180 30.38 -19.97 9.76
CA LEU A 180 30.35 -21.38 10.17
C LEU A 180 29.72 -22.32 9.11
N SER A 181 29.13 -21.78 8.04
CA SER A 181 28.57 -22.50 6.90
C SER A 181 29.59 -22.80 5.81
#